data_AF-A0A2D8GA15-F1
#
_entry.id   AF-A0A2D8GA15-F1
#
_cell.length_a   1.000
_cell.length_b   1.000
_cell.length_c   1.000
_cell.angle_alpha   90.00
_cell.angle_beta   90.00
_cell.angle_gamma   90.00
#
_symmetry.space_group_name_H-M   'P 1'
#
loop_
_entity.id
_entity.type
_entity.pdbx_description
1 polymer ?
#
loop_
_entity_poly.entity_id
_entity_poly.type
_entity_poly.pdbx_seq_one_letter_code
_entity_poly.pdbx_strand_id
1 'polypeptide(L)'
;MIDQDIIDVWRARFVEIDNGKITNDRIWGEDPSNYVGIPSMNAIGKYMADGLTVRLSEKVANVLKGNKWILYDETNNNIGEFDWVISAIPPKQAIDMIPDVVNLYSEISRYEMLACYSLMLGYEEKIDIGFDAALIKGADISWLSVNSSKYSSVNNTAFLIHSTNKWASQNIDNDRDWVKGYLCNELSNLVPIKTENANYIGLQGWRYANIKKQNNLEFFLDRDNKFGLCGDWFVQGRIEAAYLSGSHLGDHILIS
;
A
#
# COMPACT_ATOMS: atom_id res chain seq x y z
N MET A 1 11.11 -12.92 -11.54
CA MET A 1 10.64 -12.82 -10.14
C MET A 1 10.16 -14.15 -9.58
N ILE A 2 9.28 -14.92 -10.26
CA ILE A 2 8.91 -16.29 -9.79
C ILE A 2 10.13 -17.21 -9.79
N ASP A 3 10.79 -17.38 -10.94
CA ASP A 3 11.98 -18.25 -11.09
C ASP A 3 13.21 -17.78 -10.27
N GLN A 4 13.10 -16.64 -9.60
CA GLN A 4 14.14 -16.03 -8.76
C GLN A 4 13.75 -16.03 -7.28
N ASP A 5 12.67 -16.72 -6.91
CA ASP A 5 12.13 -16.82 -5.55
C ASP A 5 11.83 -15.47 -4.88
N ILE A 6 11.48 -14.45 -5.67
CA ILE A 6 11.10 -13.11 -5.17
C ILE A 6 9.60 -13.04 -4.89
N ILE A 7 8.79 -13.76 -5.66
CA ILE A 7 7.34 -13.87 -5.48
C ILE A 7 6.90 -15.32 -5.61
N ASP A 8 5.81 -15.68 -4.93
CA ASP A 8 5.17 -17.00 -5.03
C ASP A 8 3.63 -16.86 -5.03
N VAL A 9 2.94 -17.90 -5.48
CA VAL A 9 1.47 -17.99 -5.46
C VAL A 9 0.99 -18.36 -4.07
N TRP A 10 0.20 -17.47 -3.46
CA TRP A 10 -0.45 -17.74 -2.18
C TRP A 10 -1.72 -18.58 -2.38
N ARG A 11 -1.59 -19.88 -2.11
CA ARG A 11 -2.67 -20.87 -2.18
C ARG A 11 -3.48 -20.88 -0.87
N ALA A 12 -4.35 -19.89 -0.71
CA ALA A 12 -5.13 -19.67 0.51
C ALA A 12 -6.48 -20.41 0.50
N ARG A 13 -6.91 -20.93 1.66
CA ARG A 13 -8.34 -21.19 1.94
C ARG A 13 -9.04 -19.85 2.09
N PHE A 14 -9.85 -19.46 1.12
CA PHE A 14 -10.51 -18.16 1.07
C PHE A 14 -12.00 -18.28 1.39
N VAL A 15 -12.50 -17.32 2.17
CA VAL A 15 -13.93 -17.20 2.48
C VAL A 15 -14.45 -15.78 2.23
N GLU A 16 -15.74 -15.66 1.97
CA GLU A 16 -16.47 -14.39 2.08
C GLU A 16 -17.35 -14.43 3.32
N ILE A 17 -17.21 -13.42 4.19
CA ILE A 17 -17.99 -13.26 5.40
C ILE A 17 -18.91 -12.07 5.22
N ASP A 18 -20.21 -12.25 5.43
CA ASP A 18 -21.19 -11.18 5.43
C ASP A 18 -21.93 -11.17 6.77
N ASN A 19 -21.84 -10.06 7.51
CA ASN A 19 -22.44 -9.92 8.84
C ASN A 19 -22.10 -11.09 9.79
N GLY A 20 -20.82 -11.50 9.81
CA GLY A 20 -20.31 -12.59 10.66
C GLY A 20 -20.65 -14.01 10.18
N LYS A 21 -21.25 -14.18 9.00
CA LYS A 21 -21.57 -15.50 8.43
C LYS A 21 -20.76 -15.76 7.17
N ILE A 22 -20.16 -16.95 7.07
CA ILE A 22 -19.54 -17.40 5.82
C ILE A 22 -20.65 -17.60 4.78
N THR A 23 -20.52 -16.91 3.65
CA THR A 23 -21.48 -16.95 2.54
C THR A 23 -20.90 -17.63 1.30
N ASN A 24 -19.57 -17.73 1.22
CA ASN A 24 -18.85 -18.37 0.12
C ASN A 24 -17.50 -18.88 0.63
N ASP A 25 -17.02 -19.97 0.06
CA ASP A 25 -15.69 -20.53 0.33
C ASP A 25 -15.07 -21.11 -0.94
N ARG A 26 -13.75 -20.93 -1.10
CA ARG A 26 -12.98 -21.54 -2.19
C ARG A 26 -11.50 -21.61 -1.82
N ILE A 27 -10.77 -22.49 -2.50
CA ILE A 27 -9.31 -22.47 -2.46
C ILE A 27 -8.82 -21.57 -3.59
N TRP A 28 -7.92 -20.64 -3.29
CA TRP A 28 -7.23 -19.89 -4.33
C TRP A 28 -6.27 -20.82 -5.08
N GLY A 29 -6.49 -20.92 -6.39
CA GLY A 29 -5.65 -21.68 -7.31
C GLY A 29 -4.70 -20.79 -8.10
N GLU A 30 -4.29 -21.29 -9.26
CA GLU A 30 -3.31 -20.60 -10.12
C GLU A 30 -3.98 -19.64 -11.13
N ASP A 31 -5.30 -19.67 -11.28
CA ASP A 31 -6.03 -18.80 -12.20
C ASP A 31 -7.39 -18.33 -11.64
N PRO A 32 -7.56 -17.04 -11.30
CA PRO A 32 -6.51 -16.02 -11.20
C PRO A 32 -5.62 -16.25 -9.96
N SER A 33 -4.30 -16.15 -10.14
CA SER A 33 -3.32 -16.26 -9.05
C SER A 33 -3.30 -15.03 -8.14
N ASN A 34 -3.06 -15.26 -6.85
CA ASN A 34 -2.73 -14.21 -5.89
C ASN A 34 -1.25 -14.32 -5.51
N TYR A 35 -0.43 -13.37 -5.93
CA TYR A 35 1.01 -13.39 -5.68
C TYR A 35 1.38 -12.66 -4.38
N VAL A 36 2.39 -13.19 -3.69
CA VAL A 36 3.01 -12.57 -2.51
C VAL A 36 4.52 -12.50 -2.67
N GLY A 37 5.15 -11.43 -2.16
CA GLY A 37 6.61 -11.35 -2.10
C GLY A 37 7.19 -12.27 -1.01
N ILE A 38 8.32 -12.93 -1.31
CA ILE A 38 9.03 -13.86 -0.42
C ILE A 38 10.43 -13.29 -0.11
N PRO A 39 10.90 -13.30 1.15
CA PRO A 39 10.21 -13.73 2.37
C PRO A 39 9.22 -12.69 2.92
N SER A 40 9.06 -11.56 2.24
CA SER A 40 8.08 -10.53 2.58
C SER A 40 7.71 -9.69 1.36
N MET A 41 6.59 -8.98 1.41
CA MET A 41 6.15 -8.13 0.29
C MET A 41 7.17 -7.07 -0.13
N ASN A 42 8.05 -6.62 0.78
CA ASN A 42 9.09 -5.64 0.44
C ASN A 42 10.25 -6.21 -0.42
N ALA A 43 10.32 -7.53 -0.59
CA ALA A 43 11.33 -8.18 -1.43
C ALA A 43 11.22 -7.74 -2.89
N ILE A 44 10.00 -7.48 -3.38
CA ILE A 44 9.73 -7.00 -4.74
C ILE A 44 10.43 -5.66 -4.97
N GLY A 45 10.22 -4.69 -4.07
CA GLY A 45 10.84 -3.37 -4.17
C GLY A 45 12.36 -3.42 -4.06
N LYS A 46 12.90 -4.27 -3.18
CA LYS A 46 14.35 -4.48 -3.05
C LYS A 46 14.97 -5.07 -4.31
N TYR A 47 14.31 -6.06 -4.90
CA TYR A 47 14.74 -6.67 -6.16
C TYR A 47 14.75 -5.63 -7.29
N MET A 48 13.70 -4.81 -7.41
CA MET A 48 13.63 -3.75 -8.42
C MET A 48 14.65 -2.62 -8.21
N ALA A 49 15.09 -2.42 -6.96
CA ALA A 49 16.08 -1.41 -6.62
C ALA A 49 17.54 -1.90 -6.76
N ASP A 50 17.75 -3.17 -7.09
CA ASP A 50 19.10 -3.72 -7.24
C ASP A 50 19.87 -2.98 -8.34
N GLY A 51 21.12 -2.60 -8.03
CA GLY A 51 21.95 -1.78 -8.91
C GLY A 51 21.58 -0.29 -9.00
N LEU A 52 20.54 0.19 -8.30
CA LEU A 52 20.17 1.61 -8.26
C LEU A 52 20.76 2.35 -7.06
N THR A 53 20.99 3.66 -7.22
CA THR A 53 21.34 4.55 -6.10
C THR A 53 20.08 4.90 -5.30
N VAL A 54 19.91 4.30 -4.13
CA VAL A 54 18.79 4.58 -3.22
C VAL A 54 19.29 5.27 -1.95
N ARG A 55 18.70 6.43 -1.63
CA ARG A 55 18.95 7.15 -0.38
C ARG A 55 17.75 7.04 0.54
N LEU A 56 17.95 6.40 1.69
CA LEU A 56 16.94 6.22 2.73
C LEU A 56 17.13 7.28 3.82
N SER A 57 16.07 7.54 4.59
CA SER A 57 16.07 8.56 5.65
C SER A 57 16.40 9.98 5.15
N GLU A 58 16.18 10.25 3.86
CA GLU A 58 16.39 11.55 3.21
C GLU A 58 15.06 11.98 2.58
N LYS A 59 14.24 12.71 3.34
CA LYS A 59 12.94 13.18 2.87
C LYS A 59 13.14 14.44 2.03
N VAL A 60 12.75 14.38 0.75
CA VAL A 60 12.60 15.57 -0.09
C VAL A 60 11.42 16.39 0.45
N ALA A 61 11.69 17.61 0.91
CA ALA A 61 10.69 18.52 1.45
C ALA A 61 10.33 19.63 0.46
N ASN A 62 11.26 20.03 -0.41
CA ASN A 62 11.02 21.07 -1.40
C ASN A 62 11.80 20.80 -2.68
N VAL A 63 11.23 21.22 -3.81
CA VAL A 63 11.84 21.10 -5.13
C VAL A 63 11.82 22.46 -5.81
N LEU A 64 12.98 22.93 -6.28
CA LEU A 64 13.09 24.20 -7.00
C LEU A 64 13.51 23.98 -8.44
N LYS A 65 12.89 24.72 -9.35
CA LYS A 65 13.25 24.71 -10.77
C LYS A 65 14.16 25.89 -11.11
N GLY A 66 15.42 25.59 -11.42
CA GLY A 66 16.33 26.49 -12.13
C GLY A 66 16.72 25.90 -13.49
N ASN A 67 17.99 26.09 -13.90
CA ASN A 67 18.54 25.38 -15.06
C ASN A 67 18.42 23.86 -14.90
N LYS A 68 18.71 23.37 -13.69
CA LYS A 68 18.40 22.02 -13.21
C LYS A 68 17.36 22.07 -12.09
N TRP A 69 16.79 20.92 -11.78
CA TRP A 69 16.00 20.73 -10.57
C TRP A 69 16.91 20.59 -9.36
N ILE A 70 16.58 21.27 -8.27
CA ILE A 70 17.32 21.21 -7.01
C ILE A 70 16.38 20.68 -5.93
N LEU A 71 16.81 19.63 -5.23
CA LEU A 71 16.04 19.02 -4.15
C LEU A 71 16.56 19.50 -2.80
N TYR A 72 15.64 19.76 -1.87
CA TYR A 72 15.95 20.14 -0.50
C TYR A 72 15.31 19.20 0.51
N ASP A 73 16.02 18.92 1.60
CA ASP A 73 15.49 18.18 2.73
C ASP A 73 14.62 19.05 3.66
N GLU A 74 14.07 18.43 4.71
CA GLU A 74 13.24 19.10 5.71
C GLU A 74 13.96 20.17 6.55
N THR A 75 15.30 20.14 6.56
CA THR A 75 16.16 21.14 7.21
C THR A 75 16.71 22.18 6.22
N ASN A 76 16.20 22.18 4.99
CA ASN A 76 16.58 23.08 3.90
C ASN A 76 18.03 22.90 3.40
N ASN A 77 18.61 21.70 3.55
CA ASN A 77 19.88 21.38 2.89
C ASN A 77 19.64 20.93 1.45
N ASN A 78 20.52 21.34 0.53
CA ASN A 78 20.52 20.82 -0.84
C ASN A 78 20.99 19.35 -0.83
N ILE A 79 20.15 18.46 -1.34
CA ILE A 79 20.42 17.00 -1.40
C ILE A 79 20.68 16.50 -2.83
N GLY A 80 20.63 17.37 -3.84
CA GLY A 80 21.08 17.04 -5.18
C GLY A 80 20.49 17.92 -6.28
N GLU A 81 21.13 17.84 -7.45
CA GLU A 81 20.70 18.50 -8.68
C GLU A 81 20.45 17.50 -9.80
N PHE A 82 19.34 17.65 -10.52
CA PHE A 82 18.89 16.68 -11.51
C PHE A 82 18.34 17.35 -12.77
N ASP A 83 18.53 16.70 -13.91
CA ASP A 83 17.96 17.15 -15.19
C ASP A 83 16.46 16.85 -15.28
N TRP A 84 16.01 15.79 -14.61
CA TRP A 84 14.62 15.36 -14.52
C TRP A 84 14.23 15.11 -13.06
N VAL A 85 12.97 15.37 -12.72
CA VAL A 85 12.36 14.94 -11.44
C VAL A 85 11.10 14.14 -11.74
N ILE A 86 11.02 12.96 -11.13
CA ILE A 86 9.83 12.11 -11.16
C ILE A 86 9.36 11.96 -9.72
N SER A 87 8.10 12.28 -9.46
CA SER A 87 7.49 12.08 -8.16
C SER A 87 6.53 10.88 -8.20
N ALA A 88 6.83 9.89 -7.37
CA ALA A 88 6.07 8.64 -7.22
C ALA A 88 5.36 8.55 -5.86
N ILE A 89 5.08 9.69 -5.23
CA ILE A 89 4.46 9.80 -3.91
C ILE A 89 2.95 10.12 -4.03
N PRO A 90 2.16 9.93 -2.97
CA PRO A 90 0.76 10.34 -2.92
C PRO A 90 0.49 11.79 -3.39
N PRO A 91 -0.67 12.05 -4.00
CA PRO A 91 -0.97 13.29 -4.72
C PRO A 91 -0.87 14.53 -3.84
N LYS A 92 -1.40 14.48 -2.61
CA LYS A 92 -1.32 15.61 -1.67
C LYS A 92 0.11 15.92 -1.25
N GLN A 93 0.94 14.89 -1.04
CA GLN A 93 2.35 15.07 -0.70
C GLN A 93 3.15 15.62 -1.89
N ALA A 94 2.79 15.23 -3.11
CA ALA A 94 3.37 15.79 -4.32
C ALA A 94 3.04 17.29 -4.47
N ILE A 95 1.77 17.68 -4.31
CA ILE A 95 1.34 19.08 -4.40
C ILE A 95 2.10 19.98 -3.40
N ASP A 96 2.25 19.52 -2.16
CA ASP A 96 2.93 20.30 -1.11
C ASP A 96 4.43 20.55 -1.41
N MET A 97 5.04 19.76 -2.30
CA MET A 97 6.47 19.76 -2.58
C MET A 97 6.85 20.43 -3.92
N ILE A 98 5.95 20.41 -4.90
CA ILE A 98 6.25 20.80 -6.29
C ILE A 98 6.02 22.31 -6.49
N PRO A 99 6.94 23.02 -7.17
CA PRO A 99 6.79 24.45 -7.41
C PRO A 99 5.68 24.76 -8.42
N ASP A 100 5.04 25.93 -8.27
CA ASP A 100 3.90 26.39 -9.08
C ASP A 100 4.14 26.41 -10.61
N VAL A 101 5.40 26.40 -11.05
CA VAL A 101 5.78 26.37 -12.47
C VAL A 101 5.21 25.17 -13.22
N VAL A 102 5.04 24.04 -12.52
CA VAL A 102 4.34 22.88 -13.06
C VAL A 102 2.89 23.05 -12.63
N ASN A 103 2.07 23.72 -13.45
CA ASN A 103 0.67 24.04 -13.14
C ASN A 103 -0.17 22.76 -13.00
N LEU A 104 -0.05 22.11 -11.85
CA LEU A 104 -0.51 20.76 -11.56
C LEU A 104 -1.69 20.72 -10.61
N TYR A 105 -1.96 21.83 -9.93
CA TYR A 105 -2.89 21.86 -8.82
C TYR A 105 -4.29 21.40 -9.26
N SER A 106 -4.79 21.85 -10.41
CA SER A 106 -6.10 21.44 -10.94
C SER A 106 -6.14 19.96 -11.37
N GLU A 107 -5.02 19.41 -11.86
CA GLU A 107 -4.95 18.03 -12.35
C GLU A 107 -4.83 17.01 -11.20
N ILE A 108 -4.14 17.37 -10.11
CA ILE A 108 -3.82 16.44 -9.03
C ILE A 108 -4.78 16.56 -7.84
N SER A 109 -5.27 17.77 -7.53
CA SER A 109 -6.11 18.01 -6.33
C SER A 109 -7.42 17.19 -6.31
N ARG A 110 -7.87 16.72 -7.48
CA ARG A 110 -9.05 15.85 -7.61
C ARG A 110 -8.84 14.42 -7.10
N TYR A 111 -7.59 13.96 -6.95
CA TYR A 111 -7.31 12.60 -6.50
C TYR A 111 -7.36 12.52 -4.97
N GLU A 112 -8.52 12.11 -4.46
CA GLU A 112 -8.72 11.87 -3.03
C GLU A 112 -8.40 10.41 -2.69
N MET A 113 -7.24 10.19 -2.08
CA MET A 113 -6.88 8.88 -1.54
C MET A 113 -7.64 8.60 -0.24
N LEU A 114 -8.00 7.33 -0.06
CA LEU A 114 -8.74 6.83 1.09
C LEU A 114 -7.79 6.23 2.13
N ALA A 115 -8.15 6.36 3.40
CA ALA A 115 -7.38 5.81 4.50
C ALA A 115 -7.66 4.31 4.71
N CYS A 116 -6.79 3.62 5.43
CA CYS A 116 -6.97 2.25 5.90
C CYS A 116 -6.22 2.05 7.21
N TYR A 117 -6.79 1.30 8.15
CA TYR A 117 -6.04 0.79 9.30
C TYR A 117 -5.65 -0.67 9.06
N SER A 118 -4.40 -1.00 9.36
CA SER A 118 -3.90 -2.36 9.46
C SER A 118 -3.71 -2.72 10.93
N LEU A 119 -4.45 -3.71 11.41
CA LEU A 119 -4.28 -4.33 12.72
C LEU A 119 -3.54 -5.66 12.53
N MET A 120 -2.44 -5.85 13.25
CA MET A 120 -1.65 -7.08 13.27
C MET A 120 -1.78 -7.75 14.63
N LEU A 121 -2.09 -9.04 14.64
CA LEU A 121 -2.11 -9.87 15.84
C LEU A 121 -1.09 -10.99 15.71
N GLY A 122 -0.17 -11.12 16.66
CA GLY A 122 0.84 -12.17 16.70
C GLY A 122 0.60 -13.14 17.86
N TYR A 123 0.73 -14.43 17.58
CA TYR A 123 0.58 -15.53 18.54
C TYR A 123 1.77 -16.47 18.40
N GLU A 124 2.32 -16.93 19.51
CA GLU A 124 3.42 -17.91 19.53
C GLU A 124 2.99 -19.29 19.03
N GLU A 125 1.71 -19.62 19.19
CA GLU A 125 1.12 -20.89 18.79
C GLU A 125 0.53 -20.85 17.37
N LYS A 126 0.38 -22.04 16.78
CA LYS A 126 -0.35 -22.21 15.52
C LYS A 126 -1.86 -22.22 15.80
N ILE A 127 -2.59 -21.28 15.21
CA ILE A 127 -4.03 -21.14 15.32
C ILE A 127 -4.64 -21.39 13.94
N ASP A 128 -5.50 -22.40 13.83
CA ASP A 128 -6.31 -22.64 12.64
C ASP A 128 -7.75 -22.17 12.88
N ILE A 129 -8.18 -21.16 12.12
CA ILE A 129 -9.55 -20.63 12.16
C ILE A 129 -10.43 -21.17 11.02
N GLY A 130 -9.94 -22.18 10.28
CA GLY A 130 -10.65 -22.84 9.18
C GLY A 130 -10.45 -22.18 7.80
N PHE A 131 -9.83 -21.01 7.74
CA PHE A 131 -9.48 -20.31 6.51
C PHE A 131 -8.21 -19.47 6.68
N ASP A 132 -7.60 -19.07 5.57
CA ASP A 132 -6.35 -18.31 5.51
C ASP A 132 -6.58 -16.86 5.06
N ALA A 133 -7.69 -16.59 4.37
CA ALA A 133 -8.06 -15.27 3.89
C ALA A 133 -9.59 -15.07 3.94
N ALA A 134 -10.04 -13.89 4.35
CA ALA A 134 -11.45 -13.53 4.33
C ALA A 134 -11.66 -12.13 3.75
N LEU A 135 -12.58 -12.04 2.80
CA LEU A 135 -13.22 -10.77 2.42
C LEU A 135 -14.45 -10.58 3.32
N ILE A 136 -14.50 -9.45 4.02
CA ILE A 136 -15.53 -9.21 5.04
C ILE A 136 -16.44 -8.06 4.58
N LYS A 137 -17.76 -8.28 4.68
CA LYS A 137 -18.83 -7.35 4.35
C LYS A 137 -19.75 -7.16 5.56
N GLY A 138 -20.42 -6.01 5.62
CA GLY A 138 -21.35 -5.69 6.71
C GLY A 138 -20.68 -5.33 8.04
N ALA A 139 -19.38 -5.04 8.04
CA ALA A 139 -18.60 -4.68 9.22
C ALA A 139 -17.61 -3.55 8.90
N ASP A 140 -16.98 -3.00 9.94
CA ASP A 140 -15.93 -1.99 9.76
C ASP A 140 -14.54 -2.58 9.47
N ILE A 141 -14.46 -3.91 9.39
CA ILE A 141 -13.34 -4.68 8.85
C ILE A 141 -13.67 -5.13 7.42
N SER A 142 -12.74 -4.96 6.48
CA SER A 142 -12.90 -5.35 5.07
C SER A 142 -12.12 -6.60 4.69
N TRP A 143 -11.04 -6.89 5.42
CA TRP A 143 -10.12 -7.96 5.07
C TRP A 143 -9.49 -8.58 6.32
N LEU A 144 -9.30 -9.89 6.27
CA LEU A 144 -8.50 -10.65 7.23
C LEU A 144 -7.63 -11.64 6.47
N SER A 145 -6.37 -11.79 6.88
CA SER A 145 -5.50 -12.87 6.40
C SER A 145 -4.67 -13.47 7.53
N VAL A 146 -4.52 -14.79 7.52
CA VAL A 146 -3.47 -15.51 8.24
C VAL A 146 -2.17 -15.20 7.51
N ASN A 147 -1.50 -14.13 7.91
CA ASN A 147 -0.31 -13.61 7.26
C ASN A 147 0.85 -14.62 7.27
N SER A 148 0.94 -15.48 8.30
CA SER A 148 1.94 -16.57 8.34
C SER A 148 1.67 -17.68 7.31
N SER A 149 0.43 -17.86 6.83
CA SER A 149 0.11 -18.86 5.80
C SER A 149 0.74 -18.56 4.43
N LYS A 150 1.24 -17.35 4.24
CA LYS A 150 1.96 -16.92 3.03
C LYS A 150 3.37 -17.51 2.94
N TYR A 151 3.90 -18.04 4.04
CA TYR A 151 5.29 -18.47 4.14
C TYR A 151 5.37 -19.88 4.76
N SER A 152 5.94 -20.83 4.04
CA SER A 152 5.84 -22.28 4.34
C SER A 152 6.60 -22.76 5.59
N SER A 153 7.29 -21.88 6.32
CA SER A 153 8.24 -22.24 7.40
C SER A 153 7.97 -21.59 8.76
N VAL A 154 6.75 -21.08 8.98
CA VAL A 154 6.43 -20.29 10.17
C VAL A 154 5.52 -21.06 11.11
N ASN A 155 6.02 -21.37 12.33
CA ASN A 155 5.28 -22.10 13.36
C ASN A 155 4.42 -21.21 14.28
N ASN A 156 4.54 -19.89 14.14
CA ASN A 156 3.72 -18.92 14.86
C ASN A 156 2.54 -18.45 13.99
N THR A 157 1.53 -17.82 14.59
CA THR A 157 0.40 -17.27 13.84
C THR A 157 0.45 -15.76 13.83
N ALA A 158 0.40 -15.17 12.64
CA ALA A 158 0.21 -13.74 12.48
C ALA A 158 -1.07 -13.49 11.70
N PHE A 159 -2.02 -12.73 12.25
CA PHE A 159 -3.19 -12.25 11.52
C PHE A 159 -2.97 -10.79 11.10
N LEU A 160 -3.27 -10.48 9.85
CA LEU A 160 -3.34 -9.11 9.34
C LEU A 160 -4.79 -8.79 8.98
N ILE A 161 -5.32 -7.75 9.59
CA ILE A 161 -6.70 -7.29 9.47
C ILE A 161 -6.69 -5.88 8.90
N HIS A 162 -7.50 -5.61 7.88
CA HIS A 162 -7.71 -4.26 7.37
C HIS A 162 -9.13 -3.77 7.68
N SER A 163 -9.22 -2.54 8.17
CA SER A 163 -10.51 -1.84 8.26
C SER A 163 -11.11 -1.61 6.87
N THR A 164 -12.38 -1.20 6.81
CA THR A 164 -12.90 -0.58 5.58
C THR A 164 -12.22 0.77 5.36
N ASN A 165 -12.13 1.19 4.09
CA ASN A 165 -11.62 2.52 3.77
C ASN A 165 -12.54 3.64 4.31
N LYS A 166 -13.87 3.40 4.28
CA LYS A 166 -14.87 4.35 4.77
C LYS A 166 -14.67 4.65 6.26
N TRP A 167 -14.61 3.60 7.08
CA TRP A 167 -14.44 3.74 8.52
C TRP A 167 -13.09 4.36 8.87
N ALA A 168 -12.01 3.92 8.21
CA ALA A 168 -10.69 4.50 8.42
C ALA A 168 -10.67 6.00 8.14
N SER A 169 -11.19 6.45 6.99
CA SER A 169 -11.19 7.88 6.64
C SER A 169 -11.95 8.74 7.66
N GLN A 170 -12.98 8.21 8.30
CA GLN A 170 -13.75 8.91 9.34
C GLN A 170 -13.05 8.92 10.71
N ASN A 171 -12.14 7.98 10.96
CA ASN A 171 -11.49 7.78 12.25
C ASN A 171 -9.95 7.91 12.18
N ILE A 172 -9.40 8.42 11.08
CA ILE A 172 -7.95 8.45 10.82
C ILE A 172 -7.18 9.39 11.76
N ASP A 173 -7.89 10.30 12.43
CA ASP A 173 -7.37 11.29 13.37
C ASP A 173 -7.72 10.97 14.84
N ASN A 174 -8.44 9.87 15.09
CA ASN A 174 -8.80 9.45 16.45
C ASN A 174 -7.61 8.85 17.22
N ASP A 175 -7.77 8.74 18.54
CA ASP A 175 -6.78 8.11 19.40
C ASP A 175 -6.46 6.67 18.96
N ARG A 176 -5.16 6.33 18.91
CA ARG A 176 -4.69 5.04 18.37
C ARG A 176 -5.07 3.87 19.27
N ASP A 177 -5.07 4.05 20.57
CA ASP A 177 -5.44 2.98 21.50
C ASP A 177 -6.94 2.68 21.45
N TRP A 178 -7.77 3.72 21.32
CA TRP A 178 -9.19 3.57 21.06
C TRP A 178 -9.47 2.83 19.74
N VAL A 179 -8.81 3.22 18.63
CA VAL A 179 -8.97 2.55 17.32
C VAL A 179 -8.58 1.08 17.42
N LYS A 180 -7.45 0.78 18.07
CA LYS A 180 -6.96 -0.58 18.28
C LYS A 180 -7.99 -1.42 19.06
N GLY A 181 -8.49 -0.90 20.19
CA GLY A 181 -9.52 -1.57 20.99
C GLY A 181 -10.81 -1.81 20.22
N TYR A 182 -11.26 -0.81 19.45
CA TYR A 182 -12.45 -0.92 18.60
C TYR A 182 -12.30 -2.05 17.56
N LEU A 183 -11.20 -2.06 16.80
CA LEU A 183 -10.98 -3.07 15.75
C LEU A 183 -10.77 -4.48 16.34
N CYS A 184 -10.16 -4.61 17.52
CA CYS A 184 -10.06 -5.90 18.23
C CYS A 184 -11.45 -6.43 18.65
N ASN A 185 -12.33 -5.54 19.15
CA ASN A 185 -13.69 -5.90 19.51
C ASN A 185 -14.53 -6.27 18.28
N GLU A 186 -14.44 -5.48 17.22
CA GLU A 186 -15.10 -5.75 15.93
C GLU A 186 -14.67 -7.12 15.37
N LEU A 187 -13.37 -7.42 15.40
CA LEU A 187 -12.83 -8.70 14.93
C LEU A 187 -13.38 -9.88 15.74
N SER A 188 -13.40 -9.77 17.07
CA SER A 188 -13.89 -10.83 17.96
C SER A 188 -15.36 -11.19 17.72
N ASN A 189 -16.16 -10.26 17.18
CA ASN A 189 -17.56 -10.51 16.81
C ASN A 189 -17.72 -11.22 15.46
N LEU A 190 -16.70 -11.19 14.61
CA LEU A 190 -16.76 -11.71 13.23
C LEU A 190 -16.19 -13.11 13.09
N VAL A 191 -15.15 -13.43 13.86
CA VAL A 191 -14.36 -14.67 13.73
C VAL A 191 -13.92 -15.16 15.11
N PRO A 192 -13.66 -16.46 15.30
CA PRO A 192 -13.30 -17.04 16.60
C PRO A 192 -11.84 -16.75 16.99
N ILE A 193 -11.41 -15.50 16.91
CA ILE A 193 -10.08 -15.03 17.32
C ILE A 193 -10.19 -14.33 18.67
N LYS A 194 -9.41 -14.81 19.65
CA LYS A 194 -9.29 -14.17 20.97
C LYS A 194 -8.16 -13.15 20.94
N THR A 195 -8.51 -11.89 20.72
CA THR A 195 -7.53 -10.80 20.60
C THR A 195 -6.76 -10.54 21.89
N GLU A 196 -7.38 -10.82 23.04
CA GLU A 196 -6.80 -10.70 24.38
C GLU A 196 -5.65 -11.68 24.64
N ASN A 197 -5.59 -12.77 23.87
CA ASN A 197 -4.53 -13.78 23.97
C ASN A 197 -3.35 -13.50 23.05
N ALA A 198 -3.36 -12.42 22.27
CA ALA A 198 -2.28 -12.12 21.34
C ALA A 198 -1.00 -11.72 22.10
N ASN A 199 0.12 -12.36 21.77
CA ASN A 199 1.45 -11.99 22.26
C ASN A 199 1.91 -10.63 21.70
N TYR A 200 1.35 -10.23 20.56
CA TYR A 200 1.63 -8.95 19.91
C TYR A 200 0.37 -8.34 19.30
N ILE A 201 0.18 -7.04 19.50
CA ILE A 201 -0.87 -6.25 18.84
C ILE A 201 -0.24 -4.97 18.27
N GLY A 202 -0.22 -4.85 16.95
CA GLY A 202 0.27 -3.68 16.23
C GLY A 202 -0.84 -3.01 15.45
N LEU A 203 -0.87 -1.67 15.44
CA LEU A 203 -1.81 -0.90 14.63
C LEU A 203 -1.04 0.11 13.79
N GLN A 204 -1.31 0.13 12.49
CA GLN A 204 -0.81 1.14 11.57
C GLN A 204 -1.96 1.85 10.86
N GLY A 205 -1.97 3.19 10.91
CA GLY A 205 -2.87 4.02 10.13
C GLY A 205 -2.21 4.48 8.84
N TRP A 206 -2.83 4.17 7.71
CA TRP A 206 -2.40 4.59 6.38
C TRP A 206 -3.37 5.66 5.88
N ARG A 207 -2.98 6.94 5.89
CA ARG A 207 -3.86 8.03 5.43
C ARG A 207 -4.11 7.98 3.92
N TYR A 208 -3.10 7.56 3.17
CA TYR A 208 -3.10 7.50 1.70
C TYR A 208 -2.94 6.04 1.26
N ALA A 209 -3.90 5.20 1.63
CA ALA A 209 -3.77 3.74 1.52
C ALA A 209 -4.26 3.18 0.18
N ASN A 210 -5.29 3.80 -0.39
CA ASN A 210 -5.99 3.28 -1.54
C ASN A 210 -6.66 4.41 -2.32
N ILE A 211 -7.07 4.14 -3.55
CA ILE A 211 -7.95 5.02 -4.31
C ILE A 211 -8.95 4.16 -5.09
N LYS A 212 -10.14 4.72 -5.35
CA LYS A 212 -11.07 4.11 -6.31
C LYS A 212 -10.49 4.14 -7.72
N LYS A 213 -11.01 3.29 -8.60
CA LYS A 213 -10.65 3.31 -10.03
C LYS A 213 -10.87 4.70 -10.62
N GLN A 214 -9.85 5.19 -11.31
CA GLN A 214 -9.81 6.43 -12.08
C GLN A 214 -9.92 6.09 -13.56
N ASN A 215 -10.41 7.04 -14.36
CA ASN A 215 -10.60 6.85 -15.82
C ASN A 215 -9.90 7.95 -16.63
N ASN A 216 -8.89 8.61 -16.04
CA ASN A 216 -8.32 9.84 -16.59
C ASN A 216 -6.94 9.56 -17.22
N LEU A 217 -5.88 9.75 -16.44
CA LEU A 217 -4.49 9.64 -16.87
C LEU A 217 -3.85 8.41 -16.22
N GLU A 218 -2.91 7.77 -16.89
CA GLU A 218 -2.09 6.70 -16.29
C GLU A 218 -0.85 7.22 -15.58
N PHE A 219 -0.39 8.41 -15.98
CA PHE A 219 0.73 9.16 -15.41
C PHE A 219 0.63 10.62 -15.88
N PHE A 220 1.49 11.49 -15.35
CA PHE A 220 1.65 12.87 -15.85
C PHE A 220 3.10 13.08 -16.34
N LEU A 221 3.26 13.80 -17.45
CA LEU A 221 4.56 14.14 -18.03
C LEU A 221 4.53 15.57 -18.58
N ASP A 222 5.39 16.42 -18.05
CA ASP A 222 5.71 17.74 -18.58
C ASP A 222 7.13 17.71 -19.14
N ARG A 223 7.23 17.66 -20.47
CA ARG A 223 8.52 17.56 -21.17
C ARG A 223 9.29 18.88 -21.15
N ASP A 224 8.59 20.01 -21.19
CA ASP A 224 9.22 21.33 -21.23
C ASP A 224 9.95 21.60 -19.91
N ASN A 225 9.33 21.22 -18.79
CA ASN A 225 9.94 21.34 -17.48
C ASN A 225 10.76 20.11 -17.06
N LYS A 226 10.75 19.03 -17.83
CA LYS A 226 11.42 17.74 -17.49
C LYS A 226 10.93 17.18 -16.15
N PHE A 227 9.61 17.07 -16.01
CA PHE A 227 8.95 16.65 -14.78
C PHE A 227 7.91 15.56 -15.05
N GLY A 228 7.77 14.60 -14.13
CA GLY A 228 6.78 13.54 -14.25
C GLY A 228 6.17 13.11 -12.93
N LEU A 229 4.98 12.52 -13.00
CA LEU A 229 4.31 11.89 -11.86
C LEU A 229 3.80 10.51 -12.25
N CYS A 230 3.97 9.56 -11.36
CA CYS A 230 3.41 8.23 -11.48
C CYS A 230 2.92 7.73 -10.12
N GLY A 231 2.10 6.69 -10.13
CA GLY A 231 1.56 6.09 -8.93
C GLY A 231 0.27 5.33 -9.19
N ASP A 232 -0.09 4.47 -8.24
CA ASP A 232 -1.36 3.74 -8.25
C ASP A 232 -2.57 4.69 -8.34
N TRP A 233 -2.45 5.87 -7.73
CA TRP A 233 -3.50 6.87 -7.67
C TRP A 233 -3.94 7.44 -9.03
N PHE A 234 -3.18 7.23 -10.10
CA PHE A 234 -3.60 7.54 -11.46
C PHE A 234 -4.64 6.58 -12.02
N VAL A 235 -4.64 5.31 -11.58
CA VAL A 235 -5.44 4.24 -12.20
C VAL A 235 -6.37 3.57 -11.20
N GLN A 236 -5.83 2.95 -10.16
CA GLN A 236 -6.56 2.30 -9.06
C GLN A 236 -5.56 1.85 -8.00
N GLY A 237 -5.95 1.76 -6.73
CA GLY A 237 -5.03 1.32 -5.66
C GLY A 237 -4.69 -0.17 -5.74
N ARG A 238 -3.74 -0.51 -6.60
CA ARG A 238 -3.17 -1.86 -6.80
C ARG A 238 -1.69 -1.76 -7.15
N ILE A 239 -0.93 -2.80 -6.77
CA ILE A 239 0.50 -2.90 -7.11
C ILE A 239 0.72 -2.86 -8.63
N GLU A 240 -0.10 -3.57 -9.40
CA GLU A 240 -0.05 -3.58 -10.86
C GLU A 240 -0.21 -2.17 -11.46
N ALA A 241 -1.17 -1.40 -10.94
CA ALA A 241 -1.40 -0.03 -11.39
C ALA A 241 -0.20 0.89 -11.09
N ALA A 242 0.39 0.78 -9.89
CA ALA A 242 1.62 1.51 -9.55
C ALA A 242 2.77 1.19 -10.51
N TYR A 243 2.97 -0.11 -10.78
CA TYR A 243 4.03 -0.59 -11.65
C TYR A 243 3.85 -0.09 -13.10
N LEU A 244 2.65 -0.25 -13.67
CA LEU A 244 2.37 0.18 -15.04
C LEU A 244 2.48 1.70 -15.18
N SER A 245 1.95 2.46 -14.23
CA SER A 245 2.08 3.93 -14.22
C SER A 245 3.54 4.37 -14.26
N GLY A 246 4.41 3.77 -13.43
CA GLY A 246 5.84 4.06 -13.41
C GLY A 246 6.57 3.61 -14.67
N SER A 247 6.30 2.40 -15.16
CA SER A 247 6.93 1.84 -16.36
C SER A 247 6.58 2.66 -17.60
N HIS A 248 5.30 2.96 -17.81
CA HIS A 248 4.85 3.73 -18.97
C HIS A 248 5.44 5.15 -18.96
N LEU A 249 5.53 5.80 -17.80
CA LEU A 249 6.20 7.10 -17.68
C LEU A 249 7.69 6.99 -18.07
N GLY A 250 8.38 5.97 -17.57
CA GLY A 250 9.78 5.70 -17.91
C GLY A 250 10.00 5.56 -19.41
N ASP A 251 9.18 4.74 -20.08
CA ASP A 251 9.25 4.53 -21.53
C ASP A 251 9.07 5.86 -22.31
N HIS A 252 8.12 6.70 -21.88
CA HIS A 252 7.89 7.99 -22.52
C HIS A 252 9.05 8.99 -22.32
N ILE A 253 9.78 8.89 -21.22
CA ILE A 253 10.98 9.71 -20.98
C ILE A 253 12.15 9.23 -21.87
N LEU A 254 12.29 7.92 -22.10
CA LEU A 254 13.41 7.37 -22.89
C LEU A 254 13.27 7.54 -24.41
N ILE A 255 12.06 7.73 -24.93
CA ILE A 255 11.80 7.91 -26.37
C ILE A 255 12.22 9.33 -26.87
N SER A 256 12.69 10.22 -25.99
CA SER A 256 13.17 11.57 -26.33
C SER A 256 14.67 11.70 -26.48
#